data_AF-A0A269W5R0-F1
#
_entry.id   AF-A0A269W5R0-F1
#
_cell.length_a   1.000
_cell.length_b   1.000
_cell.length_c   1.000
_cell.angle_alpha   90.00
_cell.angle_beta   90.00
_cell.angle_gamma   90.00
#
_symmetry.space_group_name_H-M   'P 1'
#
loop_
_entity.id
_entity.type
_entity.pdbx_description
1 polymer ?
#
loop_
_entity_poly.entity_id
_entity_poly.type
_entity_poly.pdbx_seq_one_letter_code
_entity_poly.pdbx_strand_id
1 'polypeptide(L)'
;MIRFMSAILSAMLLSLGFTVINSPDVAGLLYYYGTFLKGFLVLFFIYVFFAVPVSIYIDAWVMKYGVIWQMFVYFLAGAGMGCVFLLLNVGRIAATGMTLIVLFALAGWIFALFIQLLRLAVRRSRPASQT
;
A
#
# COMPACT_ATOMS: atom_id res chain seq x y z
N MET A 1 -2.99 -10.10 12.12
CA MET A 1 -2.15 -8.97 12.60
C MET A 1 -1.17 -8.46 11.54
N ILE A 2 -0.26 -9.27 10.98
CA ILE A 2 0.77 -8.79 10.02
C ILE A 2 0.19 -7.92 8.91
N ARG A 3 -0.85 -8.38 8.21
CA ARG A 3 -1.49 -7.63 7.10
C ARG A 3 -2.05 -6.26 7.53
N PHE A 4 -2.65 -6.19 8.72
CA PHE A 4 -3.20 -4.95 9.26
C PHE A 4 -2.09 -3.97 9.64
N MET A 5 -0.99 -4.47 10.23
CA MET A 5 0.19 -3.64 10.50
C MET A 5 0.85 -3.17 9.21
N SER A 6 0.96 -4.03 8.18
CA SER A 6 1.45 -3.63 6.86
C SER A 6 0.57 -2.54 6.25
N ALA A 7 -0.75 -2.60 6.43
CA ALA A 7 -1.68 -1.57 5.95
C ALA A 7 -1.41 -0.22 6.62
N ILE A 8 -1.27 -0.21 7.95
CA ILE A 8 -0.93 1.01 8.71
C ILE A 8 0.40 1.59 8.24
N LEU A 9 1.46 0.77 8.20
CA LEU A 9 2.80 1.23 7.82
C LEU A 9 2.84 1.75 6.39
N SER A 10 2.16 1.08 5.46
CA SER A 10 2.09 1.52 4.06
C SER A 10 1.33 2.84 3.92
N ALA A 11 0.19 2.97 4.58
CA ALA A 11 -0.60 4.20 4.60
C ALA A 11 0.18 5.37 5.21
N MET A 12 0.91 5.13 6.31
CA MET A 12 1.78 6.14 6.93
C MET A 12 2.90 6.57 5.99
N LEU A 13 3.66 5.61 5.42
CA LEU A 13 4.80 5.90 4.57
C LEU A 13 4.39 6.70 3.32
N LEU A 14 3.33 6.24 2.64
CA LEU A 14 2.82 6.91 1.45
C LEU A 14 2.26 8.28 1.77
N SER A 15 1.44 8.41 2.82
CA SER A 15 0.90 9.71 3.23
C SER A 15 2.01 10.70 3.58
N LEU A 16 3.03 10.24 4.32
CA LEU A 16 4.20 11.06 4.64
C LEU A 16 4.93 11.49 3.37
N GLY A 17 5.24 10.54 2.47
CA GLY A 17 5.92 10.83 1.21
C GLY A 17 5.17 11.86 0.35
N PHE A 18 3.84 11.69 0.20
CA PHE A 18 3.03 12.66 -0.53
C PHE A 18 2.97 14.02 0.15
N THR A 19 2.91 14.05 1.48
CA THR A 19 2.87 15.31 2.23
C THR A 19 4.20 16.06 2.08
N VAL A 20 5.35 15.38 2.20
CA VAL A 20 6.66 16.00 2.01
C VAL A 20 6.84 16.56 0.60
N ILE A 21 6.44 15.81 -0.43
CA ILE A 21 6.66 16.22 -1.84
C ILE A 21 5.74 17.38 -2.24
N ASN A 22 4.52 17.45 -1.70
CA ASN A 22 3.51 18.42 -2.14
C ASN A 22 3.29 19.59 -1.18
N SER A 23 3.99 19.64 -0.04
CA SER A 23 3.88 20.79 0.87
C SER A 23 4.76 21.93 0.38
N PRO A 24 4.20 23.14 0.15
CA PRO A 24 5.01 24.31 -0.16
C PRO A 24 5.86 24.68 1.07
N ASP A 25 7.09 25.17 0.83
CA ASP A 25 8.09 25.53 1.87
C ASP A 25 7.57 26.49 2.96
N VAL A 26 6.47 27.21 2.68
CA VAL A 26 5.88 28.23 3.57
C VAL A 26 4.63 27.71 4.31
N ALA A 27 4.27 26.43 4.16
CA ALA A 27 3.12 25.87 4.85
C ALA A 27 3.38 25.71 6.36
N GLY A 28 2.57 26.37 7.19
CA GLY A 28 2.64 26.20 8.64
C GLY A 28 2.39 24.76 9.10
N LEU A 29 2.94 24.41 10.27
CA LEU A 29 2.90 23.05 10.86
C LEU A 29 1.48 22.42 10.87
N LEU A 30 0.45 23.24 11.10
CA LEU A 30 -0.94 22.79 11.16
C LEU A 30 -1.47 22.30 9.79
N TYR A 31 -1.06 22.95 8.69
CA TYR A 31 -1.44 22.57 7.33
C TYR A 31 -0.78 21.25 6.92
N TYR A 32 0.48 21.08 7.30
CA TYR A 32 1.24 19.85 7.08
C TYR A 32 0.57 18.66 7.78
N TYR A 33 0.23 18.80 9.06
CA TYR A 33 -0.44 17.75 9.83
C TYR A 33 -1.82 17.40 9.27
N GLY A 34 -2.61 18.41 8.88
CA GLY A 34 -3.93 18.21 8.29
C GLY A 34 -3.89 17.44 6.97
N THR A 35 -2.91 17.73 6.11
CA THR A 35 -2.72 17.05 4.81
C THR A 35 -2.26 15.61 5.01
N PHE A 36 -1.29 15.40 5.90
CA PHE A 36 -0.82 14.06 6.27
C PHE A 36 -1.93 13.20 6.87
N LEU A 37 -2.72 13.73 7.81
CA LEU A 37 -3.75 12.95 8.48
C LEU A 37 -4.89 12.56 7.52
N LYS A 38 -5.29 13.48 6.63
CA LYS A 38 -6.29 13.19 5.59
C LYS A 38 -5.79 12.11 4.62
N GLY A 39 -4.55 12.26 4.12
CA GLY A 39 -3.94 11.26 3.24
C GLY A 39 -3.81 9.90 3.91
N PHE A 40 -3.41 9.88 5.18
CA PHE A 40 -3.27 8.67 5.97
C PHE A 40 -4.62 7.96 6.14
N LEU A 41 -5.67 8.68 6.53
CA LEU A 41 -7.00 8.11 6.71
C LEU A 41 -7.56 7.51 5.43
N VAL A 42 -7.46 8.23 4.30
CA VAL A 42 -7.94 7.75 3.01
C VAL A 42 -7.21 6.47 2.60
N LEU A 43 -5.87 6.48 2.65
CA LEU A 43 -5.07 5.31 2.30
C LEU A 43 -5.34 4.15 3.27
N PHE A 44 -5.46 4.43 4.56
CA PHE A 44 -5.76 3.42 5.58
C PHE A 44 -7.07 2.70 5.28
N PHE A 45 -8.14 3.42 4.94
CA PHE A 45 -9.41 2.79 4.57
C PHE A 45 -9.30 1.96 3.29
N ILE A 46 -8.61 2.46 2.26
CA ILE A 46 -8.37 1.70 1.03
C ILE A 46 -7.62 0.39 1.36
N TYR A 47 -6.58 0.46 2.18
CA TYR A 47 -5.82 -0.73 2.55
C TYR A 47 -6.65 -1.71 3.38
N VAL A 48 -7.41 -1.25 4.37
CA VAL A 48 -8.20 -2.13 5.24
C VAL A 48 -9.34 -2.81 4.49
N PHE A 49 -10.06 -2.07 3.64
CA PHE A 49 -11.24 -2.62 2.95
C PHE A 49 -10.92 -3.35 1.66
N PHE A 50 -9.83 -3.02 0.96
CA PHE A 50 -9.47 -3.66 -0.30
C PHE A 50 -8.19 -4.48 -0.18
N ALA A 51 -7.09 -3.87 0.20
CA ALA A 51 -5.79 -4.55 0.15
C ALA A 51 -5.67 -5.72 1.14
N VAL A 52 -6.22 -5.59 2.36
CA VAL A 52 -6.19 -6.68 3.36
C VAL A 52 -7.00 -7.88 2.88
N PRO A 53 -8.26 -7.77 2.44
CA PRO A 53 -8.97 -8.91 1.84
C PRO A 53 -8.24 -9.49 0.63
N VAL A 54 -7.83 -8.66 -0.33
CA VAL A 54 -7.12 -9.10 -1.54
C VAL A 54 -5.83 -9.86 -1.19
N SER A 55 -5.10 -9.41 -0.17
CA SER A 55 -3.88 -10.08 0.30
C SER A 55 -4.12 -11.51 0.80
N ILE A 56 -5.28 -11.80 1.36
CA ILE A 56 -5.64 -13.14 1.81
C ILE A 56 -5.80 -14.07 0.61
N TYR A 57 -6.49 -13.60 -0.44
CA TYR A 57 -6.66 -14.36 -1.69
C TYR A 57 -5.32 -14.56 -2.42
N ILE A 58 -4.51 -13.51 -2.54
CA ILE A 58 -3.19 -13.59 -3.17
C ILE A 58 -2.30 -14.59 -2.42
N ASP A 59 -2.25 -14.52 -1.09
CA ASP A 59 -1.42 -15.44 -0.31
C ASP A 59 -1.87 -16.90 -0.47
N ALA A 60 -3.18 -17.16 -0.51
CA ALA A 60 -3.70 -18.51 -0.73
C ALA A 60 -3.29 -19.08 -2.10
N TRP A 61 -3.25 -18.23 -3.13
CA TRP A 61 -2.90 -18.64 -4.49
C TRP A 61 -1.38 -18.74 -4.72
N VAL A 62 -0.62 -17.83 -4.11
CA VAL A 62 0.78 -17.58 -4.46
C VAL A 62 1.76 -18.26 -3.49
N MET A 63 1.30 -18.90 -2.42
CA MET A 63 2.17 -19.56 -1.43
C MET A 63 3.17 -20.58 -2.00
N LYS A 64 2.91 -21.14 -3.19
CA LYS A 64 3.84 -22.05 -3.90
C LYS A 64 4.95 -21.35 -4.69
N TYR A 65 4.81 -20.06 -4.98
CA TYR A 65 5.74 -19.30 -5.80
C TYR A 65 6.61 -18.40 -4.92
N GLY A 66 7.84 -18.13 -5.35
CA GLY A 66 8.82 -17.37 -4.56
C GLY A 66 8.38 -15.95 -4.21
N VAL A 67 9.12 -15.32 -3.28
CA VAL A 67 8.85 -13.97 -2.75
C VAL A 67 8.70 -12.91 -3.85
N ILE A 68 9.53 -13.00 -4.90
CA ILE A 68 9.51 -12.05 -6.04
C ILE A 68 8.18 -12.14 -6.79
N TRP A 69 7.69 -13.36 -7.04
CA TRP A 69 6.41 -13.55 -7.71
C TRP A 69 5.25 -13.02 -6.88
N GLN A 70 5.30 -13.24 -5.56
CA GLN A 70 4.34 -12.64 -4.64
C GLN A 70 4.32 -11.11 -4.79
N MET A 71 5.46 -10.44 -4.73
CA MET A 71 5.53 -8.97 -4.89
C MET A 71 4.97 -8.50 -6.23
N PHE A 72 5.26 -9.22 -7.31
CA PHE A 72 4.73 -8.91 -8.64
C PHE A 72 3.19 -9.02 -8.70
N VAL A 73 2.59 -10.04 -8.07
CA VAL A 73 1.13 -10.18 -8.01
C VAL A 73 0.48 -9.05 -7.21
N TYR A 74 1.09 -8.61 -6.11
CA TYR A 74 0.60 -7.43 -5.38
C TYR A 74 0.71 -6.13 -6.20
N PHE A 75 1.78 -5.96 -6.98
CA PHE A 75 1.92 -4.85 -7.91
C PHE A 75 0.81 -4.86 -8.97
N LEU A 76 0.53 -6.02 -9.56
CA LEU A 76 -0.56 -6.18 -10.53
C LEU A 76 -1.94 -5.94 -9.91
N ALA A 77 -2.17 -6.40 -8.68
CA ALA A 77 -3.42 -6.14 -7.97
C ALA A 77 -3.62 -4.64 -7.71
N GLY A 78 -2.54 -3.92 -7.34
CA GLY A 78 -2.53 -2.47 -7.23
C GLY A 78 -2.85 -1.80 -8.56
N ALA A 79 -2.14 -2.17 -9.64
CA ALA A 79 -2.40 -1.65 -10.98
C ALA A 79 -3.85 -1.88 -11.42
N GLY A 80 -4.40 -3.08 -11.16
CA GLY A 80 -5.79 -3.42 -11.43
C GLY A 80 -6.78 -2.53 -10.69
N MET A 81 -6.55 -2.24 -9.40
CA MET A 81 -7.34 -1.25 -8.66
C MET A 81 -7.24 0.14 -9.28
N GLY A 82 -6.04 0.57 -9.71
CA GLY A 82 -5.85 1.83 -10.42
C GLY A 82 -6.67 1.91 -11.71
N CYS A 83 -6.70 0.83 -12.49
CA CYS A 83 -7.53 0.72 -13.68
C CYS A 83 -9.03 0.82 -13.34
N VAL A 84 -9.50 0.10 -12.33
CA VAL A 84 -10.90 0.17 -11.87
C VAL A 84 -11.25 1.60 -11.45
N PHE A 85 -10.36 2.27 -10.71
CA PHE A 85 -10.58 3.64 -10.26
C PHE A 85 -10.70 4.63 -11.44
N LEU A 86 -9.91 4.44 -12.50
CA LEU A 86 -10.03 5.24 -13.72
C LEU A 86 -11.34 4.98 -14.47
N LEU A 87 -11.75 3.72 -14.57
CA LEU A 87 -13.03 3.35 -15.19
C LEU A 87 -14.23 3.93 -14.46
N LEU A 88 -14.11 4.20 -13.15
CA LEU A 88 -15.14 4.88 -12.37
C LEU A 88 -15.10 6.42 -12.53
N ASN A 89 -13.99 6.99 -13.01
CA ASN A 89 -13.76 8.44 -13.12
C ASN A 89 -13.43 8.88 -14.56
N VAL A 90 -14.05 8.25 -15.55
CA VAL A 90 -13.71 8.36 -17.00
C VAL A 90 -13.81 9.78 -17.56
N GLY A 91 -14.44 10.75 -16.88
CA GLY A 91 -14.61 12.11 -17.40
C GLY A 91 -13.64 13.19 -16.89
N ARG A 92 -12.83 12.94 -15.84
CA ARG A 92 -12.09 14.02 -15.14
C ARG A 92 -10.56 13.94 -15.25
N ILE A 93 -9.97 12.79 -15.58
CA ILE A 93 -8.55 12.49 -15.27
C ILE A 93 -7.85 11.77 -16.44
N ALA A 94 -8.23 12.03 -17.70
CA ALA A 94 -7.67 11.32 -18.86
C ALA A 94 -6.15 11.55 -19.03
N ALA A 95 -5.66 12.77 -18.78
CA ALA A 95 -4.24 13.12 -18.92
C ALA A 95 -3.35 12.57 -17.78
N THR A 96 -3.94 12.16 -16.65
CA THR A 96 -3.23 11.69 -15.45
C THR A 96 -3.51 10.22 -15.12
N GLY A 97 -4.21 9.51 -16.01
CA GLY A 97 -4.65 8.14 -15.74
C GLY A 97 -3.50 7.15 -15.56
N MET A 98 -2.51 7.19 -16.44
CA MET A 98 -1.36 6.29 -16.33
C MET A 98 -0.56 6.53 -15.04
N THR A 99 -0.40 7.79 -14.62
CA THR A 99 0.23 8.14 -13.34
C THR A 99 -0.52 7.51 -12.17
N LEU A 100 -1.85 7.54 -12.21
CA LEU A 100 -2.70 7.00 -11.15
C LEU A 100 -2.58 5.47 -11.07
N ILE A 101 -2.56 4.77 -12.20
CA ILE A 101 -2.31 3.31 -12.25
C ILE A 101 -0.95 2.97 -11.62
N VAL A 102 0.10 3.67 -12.04
CA VAL A 102 1.46 3.44 -11.52
C VAL A 102 1.53 3.70 -10.02
N LEU A 103 0.85 4.72 -9.53
CA LEU A 103 0.80 5.09 -8.11
C LEU A 103 0.13 4.01 -7.27
N PHE A 104 -1.00 3.45 -7.73
CA PHE A 104 -1.64 2.30 -7.08
C PHE A 104 -0.80 1.03 -7.17
N ALA A 105 -0.11 0.80 -8.28
CA ALA A 105 0.77 -0.35 -8.46
C ALA A 105 1.96 -0.30 -7.47
N LEU A 106 2.61 0.86 -7.34
CA LEU A 106 3.66 1.11 -6.36
C LEU A 106 3.14 0.98 -4.92
N ALA A 107 1.93 1.46 -4.64
CA ALA A 107 1.29 1.29 -3.34
C ALA A 107 1.07 -0.19 -2.98
N GLY A 108 0.68 -1.01 -3.96
CA GLY A 108 0.58 -2.47 -3.82
C GLY A 108 1.94 -3.13 -3.54
N TRP A 109 2.98 -2.69 -4.24
CA TRP A 109 4.35 -3.16 -4.02
C TRP A 109 4.85 -2.84 -2.61
N ILE A 110 4.70 -1.59 -2.16
CA ILE A 110 5.12 -1.14 -0.82
C ILE A 110 4.43 -1.97 0.26
N PHE A 111 3.14 -2.25 0.08
CA PHE A 111 2.39 -3.11 0.98
C PHE A 111 2.93 -4.54 1.03
N ALA A 112 3.25 -5.13 -0.13
CA ALA A 112 3.88 -6.45 -0.18
C ALA A 112 5.24 -6.47 0.52
N LEU A 113 6.04 -5.42 0.34
CA LEU A 113 7.34 -5.26 0.98
C LEU A 113 7.20 -5.26 2.51
N PHE A 114 6.26 -4.49 3.06
CA PHE A 114 5.99 -4.49 4.50
C PHE A 114 5.46 -5.83 5.02
N ILE A 115 4.65 -6.56 4.24
CA ILE A 115 4.24 -7.92 4.60
C ILE A 115 5.47 -8.83 4.76
N GLN A 116 6.40 -8.80 3.79
CA GLN A 116 7.58 -9.66 3.84
C GLN A 116 8.54 -9.27 4.97
N LEU A 117 8.77 -7.97 5.18
CA LEU A 117 9.59 -7.48 6.29
C LEU A 117 9.03 -7.92 7.64
N LEU A 118 7.72 -7.78 7.86
CA LEU A 118 7.08 -8.20 9.10
C LEU A 118 7.07 -9.72 9.27
N ARG A 119 6.86 -10.49 8.20
CA ARG A 119 6.99 -11.97 8.26
C ARG A 119 8.40 -12.39 8.66
N LEU A 120 9.42 -11.72 8.12
CA LEU A 120 10.82 -12.00 8.44
C LEU A 120 11.15 -11.62 9.89
N ALA A 121 10.66 -10.47 10.36
CA ALA A 121 10.82 -10.05 11.76
C ALA A 121 10.17 -11.03 12.74
N VAL A 122 8.94 -11.48 12.47
CA VAL A 122 8.22 -12.45 13.31
C VAL A 122 8.89 -13.84 13.30
N ARG A 123 9.47 -14.26 12.17
CA ARG A 123 10.23 -15.52 12.11
C ARG A 123 11.49 -15.47 12.97
N ARG A 124 12.21 -14.34 12.97
CA ARG A 124 13.44 -14.16 13.76
C ARG A 124 13.18 -14.07 15.27
N SER A 125 12.01 -13.57 15.68
CA SER A 125 11.68 -13.42 17.10
C SER A 125 11.15 -14.69 17.76
N ARG A 126 10.84 -15.75 17.00
CA ARG A 126 10.49 -17.06 17.57
C ARG A 126 11.79 -17.85 17.86
N PRO A 127 12.14 -18.10 19.13
CA PRO A 127 13.30 -18.91 19.47
C PRO A 127 13.11 -20.35 18.95
N ALA A 128 14.21 -20.97 18.53
CA ALA A 128 14.26 -22.29 17.89
C ALA A 128 13.89 -23.48 18.81
N SER A 129 13.23 -23.26 19.94
CA SER A 129 12.98 -24.30 20.96
C SER A 129 11.59 -24.96 20.89
N GLN A 130 10.88 -24.87 19.77
CA GLN A 130 9.55 -25.49 19.60
C GLN A 130 9.34 -26.19 18.24
N THR A 131 10.37 -26.86 17.73
CA THR A 131 10.25 -27.84 16.64
C THR A 131 10.82 -29.16 17.05
#